data_AF-A0A8J3N7Q2-F1
#
_entry.id   AF-A0A8J3N7Q2-F1
#
_cell.length_a   1.000
_cell.length_b   1.000
_cell.length_c   1.000
_cell.angle_alpha   90.00
_cell.angle_beta   90.00
_cell.angle_gamma   90.00
#
_symmetry.space_group_name_H-M   'P 1'
#
loop_
_entity.id
_entity.type
_entity.pdbx_description
1 polymer ?
#
loop_
_entity_poly.entity_id
_entity_poly.type
_entity_poly.pdbx_seq_one_letter_code
_entity_poly.pdbx_strand_id
1 'polypeptide(L)'
;MEPMENTASNHVKVRGPRSGQPLEYADVNDLFQRLKHKTGLDAHAHLLRHSSLTSLAKNGMRPEVLRERAGHAQFQYTYQLYVHPSEEEMREEWERAQPQLRLDKQERKEQVK
;
A
#
# COMPACT_ATOMS: atom_id res chain seq x y z
N MET A 1 28.27 -17.65 5.16
CA MET A 1 27.14 -17.18 4.33
C MET A 1 26.57 -18.42 3.69
N GLU A 2 25.52 -18.98 4.29
CA GLU A 2 24.93 -20.23 3.78
C GLU A 2 24.20 -19.96 2.45
N PRO A 3 24.26 -20.90 1.49
CA PRO A 3 23.57 -20.75 0.22
C PRO A 3 22.06 -20.73 0.48
N MET A 4 21.39 -19.64 0.10
CA MET A 4 19.92 -19.59 0.17
C MET A 4 19.37 -20.69 -0.73
N GLU A 5 18.59 -21.60 -0.12
CA GLU A 5 17.85 -22.64 -0.81
C GLU A 5 17.07 -22.05 -1.99
N ASN A 6 17.11 -22.79 -3.10
CA ASN A 6 16.41 -22.50 -4.34
C ASN A 6 14.90 -22.45 -4.07
N THR A 7 14.40 -21.28 -3.70
CA THR A 7 12.98 -21.04 -3.50
C THR A 7 12.34 -21.12 -4.88
N ALA A 8 11.51 -22.13 -5.10
CA ALA A 8 10.77 -22.29 -6.35
C ALA A 8 10.11 -20.96 -6.71
N SER A 9 10.51 -20.36 -7.82
CA SER A 9 9.91 -19.11 -8.27
C SER A 9 8.46 -19.38 -8.64
N ASN A 10 7.52 -18.75 -7.92
CA ASN A 10 6.08 -18.88 -8.19
C ASN A 10 5.65 -18.23 -9.52
N HIS A 11 6.58 -17.62 -10.27
CA HIS A 11 6.31 -16.93 -11.52
C HIS A 11 7.21 -17.48 -12.63
N VAL A 12 6.60 -17.76 -13.78
CA VAL A 12 7.27 -18.36 -14.94
C VAL A 12 7.16 -17.48 -16.17
N LYS A 13 8.16 -17.55 -17.04
CA LYS A 13 8.15 -16.90 -18.36
C LYS A 13 7.15 -17.62 -19.25
N VAL A 14 6.15 -16.89 -19.76
CA VAL A 14 5.06 -17.47 -20.58
C VAL A 14 5.32 -17.44 -22.09
N ARG A 15 6.32 -16.67 -22.55
CA ARG A 15 6.63 -16.46 -23.97
C ARG A 15 8.13 -16.24 -24.17
N GLY A 16 8.62 -16.56 -25.37
CA GLY A 16 10.01 -16.34 -25.80
C GLY A 16 10.90 -17.57 -25.61
N PRO A 17 12.20 -17.47 -25.97
CA PRO A 17 13.13 -18.61 -25.99
C PRO A 17 13.35 -19.29 -24.64
N ARG A 18 13.10 -18.56 -23.54
CA ARG A 18 13.25 -19.02 -22.15
C ARG A 18 11.90 -19.35 -21.50
N SER A 19 10.86 -19.63 -22.28
CA SER A 19 9.53 -19.98 -21.78
C SER A 19 9.58 -21.21 -20.86
N GLY A 20 8.79 -21.21 -19.79
CA GLY A 20 8.76 -22.27 -18.76
C GLY A 20 9.83 -22.13 -17.68
N GLN A 21 10.82 -21.23 -17.86
CA GLN A 21 11.81 -20.96 -16.81
C GLN A 21 11.28 -19.93 -15.79
N PRO A 22 11.85 -19.92 -14.56
CA PRO A 22 11.60 -18.88 -13.56
C PRO A 22 11.73 -17.47 -14.12
N LEU A 23 10.84 -16.59 -13.67
CA LEU A 23 10.89 -15.18 -14.01
C LEU A 23 11.95 -14.47 -13.15
N GLU A 24 12.84 -13.73 -13.80
CA GLU A 24 13.92 -12.96 -13.19
C GLU A 24 13.58 -11.47 -13.17
N TYR A 25 14.30 -10.70 -12.35
CA TYR A 25 14.11 -9.25 -12.27
C TYR A 25 14.33 -8.56 -13.62
N ALA A 26 15.31 -9.03 -14.40
CA ALA A 26 15.60 -8.53 -15.74
C ALA A 26 14.39 -8.68 -16.68
N ASP A 27 13.64 -9.78 -16.59
CA ASP A 27 12.48 -9.99 -17.46
C ASP A 27 11.35 -9.00 -17.18
N VAL A 28 11.17 -8.63 -15.90
CA VAL A 28 10.22 -7.58 -15.49
C VAL A 28 10.67 -6.23 -16.05
N ASN A 29 11.95 -5.90 -15.93
CA ASN A 29 12.49 -4.66 -16.48
C ASN A 29 12.30 -4.58 -18.00
N ASP A 30 12.62 -5.65 -18.72
CA ASP A 30 12.44 -5.76 -20.17
C ASP A 30 10.97 -5.65 -20.59
N LEU A 31 10.04 -6.16 -19.78
CA LEU A 31 8.62 -5.92 -19.98
C LEU A 31 8.29 -4.43 -19.91
N PHE A 32 8.76 -3.72 -18.89
CA PHE A 32 8.48 -2.29 -18.75
C PHE A 32 9.13 -1.44 -19.85
N GLN A 33 10.34 -1.80 -20.30
CA GLN A 33 10.95 -1.12 -21.45
C GLN A 33 10.11 -1.30 -22.72
N ARG A 34 9.64 -2.53 -22.99
CA ARG A 34 8.74 -2.79 -24.13
C ARG A 34 7.43 -2.01 -24.02
N LEU A 35 6.87 -1.88 -22.82
CA LEU A 35 5.67 -1.09 -22.60
C LEU A 35 5.93 0.40 -22.85
N LYS A 36 7.03 0.95 -22.33
CA LYS A 36 7.47 2.33 -22.56
C LYS A 36 7.59 2.64 -24.05
N HIS A 37 8.22 1.77 -24.83
CA HIS A 37 8.33 1.95 -26.28
C HIS A 37 6.98 1.91 -27.00
N LYS A 38 6.01 1.13 -26.51
CA LYS A 38 4.69 1.00 -27.13
C LYS A 38 3.73 2.13 -26.77
N THR A 39 3.84 2.67 -25.56
CA THR A 39 2.85 3.62 -25.02
C THR A 39 3.41 5.02 -24.80
N GLY A 40 4.74 5.18 -24.82
CA GLY A 40 5.41 6.41 -24.39
C GLY A 40 5.44 6.62 -22.88
N LEU A 41 4.85 5.72 -22.09
CA LEU A 41 4.73 5.88 -20.63
C LEU A 41 5.97 5.35 -19.90
N ASP A 42 6.58 6.21 -19.08
CA ASP A 42 7.70 5.81 -18.23
C ASP A 42 7.20 5.22 -16.90
N ALA A 43 6.97 3.91 -16.89
CA ALA A 43 6.47 3.19 -15.72
C ALA A 43 7.37 2.01 -15.36
N HIS A 44 7.34 1.60 -14.09
CA HIS A 44 8.05 0.43 -13.57
C HIS A 44 7.23 -0.24 -12.45
N ALA A 45 7.59 -1.47 -12.08
CA ALA A 45 6.79 -2.30 -11.16
C ALA A 45 6.53 -1.62 -9.80
N HIS A 46 7.55 -0.97 -9.23
CA HIS A 46 7.41 -0.27 -7.96
C HIS A 46 6.44 0.92 -8.05
N LEU A 47 6.44 1.66 -9.16
CA LEU A 47 5.50 2.77 -9.38
C LEU A 47 4.05 2.27 -9.36
N LEU A 48 3.74 1.18 -10.07
CA LEU A 48 2.39 0.60 -10.07
C LEU A 48 1.95 0.16 -8.68
N ARG A 49 2.88 -0.41 -7.91
CA ARG A 49 2.63 -0.80 -6.52
C ARG A 49 2.31 0.42 -5.63
N HIS A 50 3.06 1.51 -5.76
CA HIS A 50 2.77 2.75 -5.04
C HIS A 50 1.40 3.33 -5.44
N SER A 51 1.10 3.39 -6.74
CA SER A 51 -0.20 3.87 -7.24
C SER A 51 -1.36 3.03 -6.73
N SER A 52 -1.20 1.70 -6.69
CA SER A 52 -2.22 0.80 -6.13
C SER A 52 -2.46 1.04 -4.65
N LEU A 53 -1.40 1.14 -3.84
CA LEU A 53 -1.53 1.37 -2.39
C LEU A 53 -2.13 2.74 -2.09
N THR A 54 -1.70 3.78 -2.82
CA THR A 54 -2.27 5.13 -2.70
C THR A 54 -3.76 5.14 -3.04
N SER A 55 -4.16 4.47 -4.13
CA SER A 55 -5.57 4.39 -4.52
C SER A 55 -6.41 3.67 -3.45
N LEU A 56 -5.92 2.57 -2.89
CA LEU A 56 -6.61 1.85 -1.83
C LEU A 56 -6.73 2.68 -0.55
N ALA A 57 -5.69 3.43 -0.17
CA ALA A 57 -5.73 4.35 0.96
C ALA A 57 -6.79 5.45 0.75
N LYS A 58 -6.82 6.08 -0.43
CA LYS A 58 -7.82 7.10 -0.79
C LYS A 58 -9.26 6.58 -0.80
N ASN A 59 -9.46 5.28 -1.02
CA ASN A 59 -10.77 4.64 -0.94
C ASN A 59 -11.10 4.11 0.46
N GLY A 60 -10.39 4.57 1.50
CA GLY A 60 -10.70 4.26 2.90
C GLY A 60 -10.22 2.90 3.40
N MET A 61 -9.28 2.25 2.69
CA MET A 61 -8.71 1.00 3.20
C MET A 61 -7.87 1.26 4.45
N ARG A 62 -8.14 0.48 5.50
CA ARG A 62 -7.48 0.61 6.79
C ARG A 62 -5.96 0.44 6.69
N PRO A 63 -5.17 1.20 7.47
CA PRO A 63 -3.71 1.14 7.45
C PRO A 63 -3.15 -0.26 7.73
N GLU A 64 -3.75 -1.00 8.66
CA GLU A 64 -3.29 -2.35 9.02
C GLU A 64 -3.43 -3.33 7.85
N VAL A 65 -4.50 -3.20 7.07
CA VAL A 65 -4.78 -4.03 5.89
C VAL A 65 -3.85 -3.65 4.74
N LEU A 66 -3.60 -2.35 4.54
CA LEU A 66 -2.62 -1.87 3.56
C LEU A 66 -1.21 -2.39 3.86
N ARG A 67 -0.83 -2.43 5.15
CA ARG A 67 0.45 -2.99 5.60
C ARG A 67 0.60 -4.45 5.23
N GLU A 68 -0.40 -5.25 5.58
CA GLU A 68 -0.40 -6.68 5.32
C GLU A 68 -0.34 -6.97 3.81
N ARG A 69 -1.16 -6.26 3.03
CA ARG A 69 -1.16 -6.33 1.56
C ARG A 69 0.19 -5.93 0.96
N ALA A 70 0.88 -4.98 1.58
CA ALA A 70 2.20 -4.61 1.15
C ALA A 70 3.27 -5.64 1.60
N GLY A 71 3.01 -6.53 2.55
CA GLY A 71 4.01 -7.54 2.96
C GLY A 71 5.30 -6.94 3.51
N HIS A 72 5.25 -5.71 4.06
CA HIS A 72 6.40 -5.06 4.67
C HIS A 72 6.42 -5.31 6.19
N ALA A 73 7.54 -5.82 6.70
CA ALA A 73 7.84 -5.80 8.14
C ALA A 73 8.01 -4.37 8.67
N GLN A 74 8.40 -3.40 7.82
CA GLN A 74 8.53 -1.98 8.17
C GLN A 74 7.66 -1.09 7.27
N PHE A 75 6.45 -0.80 7.75
CA PHE A 75 5.39 -0.04 7.07
C PHE A 75 5.41 1.47 7.36
N GLN A 76 6.15 1.88 8.38
CA GLN A 76 6.08 3.21 8.99
C GLN A 76 6.40 4.34 8.00
N TYR A 77 7.40 4.15 7.13
CA TYR A 77 7.78 5.18 6.13
C TYR A 77 6.81 5.26 4.95
N THR A 78 6.23 4.14 4.52
CA THR A 78 5.36 4.12 3.34
C THR A 78 3.99 4.70 3.63
N TYR A 79 3.46 4.51 4.83
CA TYR A 79 2.15 5.07 5.22
C TYR A 79 2.13 6.60 5.22
N GLN A 80 3.19 7.23 5.73
CA GLN A 80 3.35 8.69 5.69
C GLN A 80 3.32 9.24 4.26
N LEU A 81 3.68 8.44 3.26
CA LEU A 81 3.63 8.83 1.85
C LEU A 81 2.21 8.76 1.25
N TYR A 82 1.31 7.98 1.86
CA TYR A 82 -0.01 7.67 1.30
C TYR A 82 -1.16 8.43 1.96
N VAL A 83 -0.98 8.81 3.23
CA VAL A 83 -2.04 9.38 4.05
C VAL A 83 -1.55 10.68 4.68
N HIS A 84 -1.84 11.78 4.01
CA HIS A 84 -1.87 13.11 4.59
C HIS A 84 -3.34 13.55 4.60
N PRO A 85 -4.10 13.17 5.63
CA PRO A 85 -5.50 13.59 5.71
C PRO A 85 -5.51 15.11 5.86
N SER A 86 -6.32 15.76 5.04
CA SER A 86 -6.65 17.17 5.19
C SER A 86 -7.32 17.43 6.54
N GLU A 87 -7.32 18.68 7.00
CA GLU A 87 -8.04 19.05 8.22
C GLU A 87 -9.54 18.74 8.12
N GLU A 88 -10.11 18.88 6.92
CA GLU A 88 -11.48 18.52 6.60
C GLU A 88 -11.74 17.01 6.77
N GLU A 89 -10.90 16.15 6.20
CA GLU A 89 -11.04 14.68 6.34
C GLU A 89 -10.91 14.24 7.80
N MET A 90 -9.99 14.85 8.56
CA MET A 90 -9.87 14.58 10.00
C MET A 90 -11.12 14.98 10.78
N ARG A 91 -11.73 16.13 10.44
CA ARG A 91 -12.98 16.60 11.05
C ARG A 91 -14.14 15.67 10.74
N GLU A 92 -14.31 15.26 9.49
CA GLU A 92 -15.40 14.37 9.06
C GLU A 92 -15.33 13.00 9.76
N GLU A 93 -14.13 12.42 9.86
CA GLU A 93 -13.94 11.15 10.57
C GLU A 93 -14.20 11.29 12.08
N TRP A 94 -13.76 12.40 12.69
CA TRP A 94 -14.07 12.69 14.09
C TRP A 94 -15.59 12.82 14.31
N GLU A 95 -16.27 13.56 13.45
CA GLU A 95 -17.72 13.76 13.54
C GLU A 95 -18.51 12.47 13.36
N ARG A 96 -17.99 11.52 12.57
CA ARG A 96 -18.55 10.17 12.42
C ARG A 96 -18.32 9.29 13.65
N ALA A 97 -17.13 9.38 14.27
CA ALA A 97 -16.74 8.55 15.40
C ALA A 97 -17.32 9.04 16.74
N GLN A 98 -17.43 10.36 16.95
CA GLN A 98 -17.84 10.97 18.22
C GLN A 98 -19.18 10.45 18.79
N PRO A 99 -20.25 10.17 18.01
CA PRO A 99 -21.53 9.74 18.58
C PRO A 99 -21.44 8.31 19.12
N GLN A 100 -20.55 7.50 18.54
CA GLN A 100 -20.34 6.11 18.92
C GLN A 100 -19.54 6.00 20.23
N LEU A 101 -18.73 7.03 20.52
CA LEU A 101 -17.91 7.10 21.73
C LEU A 101 -18.70 7.55 22.97
N ARG A 102 -19.98 7.97 22.82
CA ARG A 102 -20.83 8.52 23.91
C ARG A 102 -20.04 9.46 24.82
N LEU A 103 -19.28 10.38 24.22
CA LEU A 103 -18.62 11.47 24.95
C LEU A 103 -19.66 12.55 25.28
N ASP A 104 -20.77 12.14 25.89
CA ASP A 104 -21.71 13.08 26.47
C ASP A 104 -20.99 13.72 27.65
N LYS A 105 -20.89 15.04 27.60
CA LYS A 105 -20.32 15.88 28.65
C LYS A 105 -20.78 15.36 30.00
N GLN A 106 -19.89 14.75 30.77
CA GLN A 106 -20.08 14.68 32.21
C GLN A 106 -20.14 16.13 32.66
N GLU A 107 -21.36 16.63 32.84
CA GLU A 107 -21.61 17.86 33.57
C GLU A 107 -20.89 17.70 34.90
N ARG A 108 -19.81 18.45 35.07
CA ARG A 108 -19.19 18.64 36.39
C ARG A 108 -20.27 19.24 37.26
N LYS A 109 -20.98 18.40 38.01
CA LYS A 109 -21.65 18.86 39.22
C LYS A 109 -20.53 19.21 40.19
N GLU A 110 -20.14 20.48 40.17
CA GLU A 110 -19.35 21.10 41.23
C GLU A 110 -20.07 20.78 42.55
N GLN A 111 -19.47 19.87 43.32
CA GLN A 111 -19.81 19.72 44.73
C GLN A 111 -19.18 20.91 45.45
N VAL A 112 -19.90 22.04 45.45
CA VAL A 112 -19.69 23.06 46.47
C VAL A 112 -20.41 22.54 47.71
N LYS A 113 -19.63 22.16 48.71
CA LYS A 113 -20.08 21.95 50.09
C LYS A 113 -19.24 22.82 51.00
#